data_AF-S0EK37-F1
#
_entry.id   AF-S0EK37-F1
#
_cell.length_a   1.000
_cell.length_b   1.000
_cell.length_c   1.000
_cell.angle_alpha   90.00
_cell.angle_beta   90.00
_cell.angle_gamma   90.00
#
_symmetry.space_group_name_H-M   'P 1'
#
loop_
_entity.id
_entity.type
_entity.pdbx_description
1 polymer ?
#
loop_
_entity_poly.entity_id
_entity_poly.type
_entity_poly.pdbx_seq_one_letter_code
_entity_poly.pdbx_strand_id
1 'polypeptide(L)'
;MADISEMIEFLWRPPRINTGPIVKRLVNDRKAPENFGYYRNWGFTVYRTFYGPGSDKHWDTLIDAVTRQTLLALGYHENDRMFNEDIKRNWGKYSDKSEYLEDINRLKKLFRLTTRENPLLFDGLDIHQIQEVCRRELPQARENIEGARHCFVLVADERVLKDVAN
;
A
#
# COMPACT_ATOMS: atom_id res chain seq x y z
N MET A 1 7.69 -11.73 1.89
CA MET A 1 6.48 -10.90 1.73
C MET A 1 5.64 -11.14 2.97
N ALA A 2 5.02 -10.11 3.55
CA ALA A 2 4.14 -10.30 4.70
C ALA A 2 2.96 -11.20 4.29
N ASP A 3 2.43 -11.98 5.23
CA ASP A 3 1.26 -12.82 4.96
C ASP A 3 0.02 -11.92 4.77
N ILE A 4 -0.97 -12.34 3.96
CA ILE A 4 -2.16 -11.53 3.67
C ILE A 4 -2.91 -11.20 4.96
N SER A 5 -2.96 -12.17 5.87
CA SER A 5 -3.63 -12.01 7.16
C SER A 5 -2.97 -10.96 8.05
N GLU A 6 -1.64 -10.84 8.00
CA GLU A 6 -0.88 -9.84 8.74
C GLU A 6 -1.10 -8.45 8.13
N MET A 7 -1.06 -8.35 6.79
CA MET A 7 -1.31 -7.10 6.08
C MET A 7 -2.70 -6.55 6.42
N ILE A 8 -3.72 -7.40 6.37
CA ILE A 8 -5.10 -7.00 6.69
C ILE A 8 -5.25 -6.54 8.14
N GLU A 9 -4.66 -7.26 9.09
CA GLU A 9 -4.68 -6.84 10.50
C GLU A 9 -3.99 -5.50 10.72
N PHE A 10 -2.88 -5.27 10.01
CA PHE A 10 -2.15 -4.02 10.11
C PHE A 10 -2.96 -2.81 9.61
N LEU A 11 -3.75 -3.01 8.55
CA LEU A 11 -4.59 -1.96 7.96
C LEU A 11 -5.90 -1.73 8.71
N TRP A 12 -6.34 -2.69 9.50
CA TRP A 12 -7.56 -2.62 10.30
C TRP A 12 -7.38 -1.71 11.53
N ARG A 13 -8.07 -0.56 11.55
CA ARG A 13 -7.98 0.47 12.61
C ARG A 13 -9.35 0.85 13.18
N PRO A 14 -10.06 -0.06 13.84
CA PRO A 14 -11.36 0.24 14.43
C PRO A 14 -11.22 1.25 15.58
N PRO A 15 -12.29 1.99 15.89
CA PRO A 15 -12.30 2.89 17.03
C PRO A 15 -12.08 2.12 18.34
N ARG A 16 -11.33 2.74 19.26
CA ARG A 16 -11.17 2.19 20.61
C ARG A 16 -12.45 2.41 21.38
N ILE A 17 -13.27 1.37 21.47
CA ILE A 17 -14.56 1.42 22.15
C ILE A 17 -14.44 0.92 23.58
N ASN A 18 -14.81 1.80 24.52
CA ASN A 18 -14.84 1.52 25.96
C ASN A 18 -16.24 1.07 26.45
N THR A 19 -17.09 0.54 25.56
CA THR A 19 -18.42 0.01 25.91
C THR A 19 -18.41 -1.51 26.13
N GLY A 20 -19.56 -2.07 26.54
CA GLY A 20 -19.71 -3.48 26.88
C GLY A 20 -19.36 -4.47 25.74
N PRO A 21 -19.10 -5.75 26.07
CA PRO A 21 -18.48 -6.72 25.17
C PRO A 21 -19.25 -7.02 23.88
N ILE A 22 -20.58 -6.86 23.87
CA ILE A 22 -21.43 -7.12 22.70
C ILE A 22 -21.27 -6.01 21.65
N VAL A 23 -21.37 -4.74 22.06
CA VAL A 23 -21.15 -3.58 21.19
C VAL A 23 -19.71 -3.56 20.69
N LYS A 24 -18.76 -3.95 21.56
CA LYS A 24 -17.36 -4.11 21.17
C LYS A 24 -17.16 -5.19 20.10
N ARG A 25 -17.94 -6.28 20.08
CA ARG A 25 -17.84 -7.32 19.02
C ARG A 25 -18.41 -6.83 17.68
N LEU A 26 -19.60 -6.24 17.68
CA LEU A 26 -20.24 -5.73 16.46
C LEU A 26 -19.40 -4.66 15.76
N VAL A 27 -18.82 -3.72 16.51
CA VAL A 27 -18.01 -2.66 15.92
C VAL A 27 -16.59 -3.12 15.56
N ASN A 28 -16.11 -4.22 16.15
CA ASN A 28 -14.81 -4.81 15.80
C ASN A 28 -14.92 -5.92 14.75
N ASP A 29 -16.10 -6.24 14.23
CA ASP A 29 -16.21 -7.18 13.12
C ASP A 29 -15.72 -6.52 11.82
N ARG A 30 -14.47 -6.81 11.49
CA ARG A 30 -13.79 -6.29 10.30
C ARG A 30 -14.39 -6.78 8.98
N LYS A 31 -15.26 -7.80 9.01
CA LYS A 31 -15.91 -8.39 7.84
C LYS A 31 -17.23 -7.68 7.49
N ALA A 32 -17.82 -6.99 8.45
CA ALA A 32 -19.08 -6.29 8.27
C ALA A 32 -18.89 -5.08 7.32
N PRO A 33 -19.69 -4.94 6.24
CA PRO A 33 -19.53 -3.85 5.28
C PRO A 33 -19.59 -2.44 5.89
N GLU A 34 -20.44 -2.25 6.91
CA GLU A 34 -20.58 -1.00 7.66
C GLU A 34 -19.28 -0.54 8.32
N ASN A 35 -18.37 -1.48 8.57
CA ASN A 35 -17.12 -1.27 9.26
C ASN A 35 -15.95 -1.04 8.29
N PHE A 36 -16.15 -1.12 6.97
CA PHE A 36 -15.06 -0.99 5.99
C PHE A 36 -14.38 0.39 6.00
N GLY A 37 -15.06 1.43 6.51
CA GLY A 37 -14.46 2.75 6.71
C GLY A 37 -13.30 2.79 7.72
N TYR A 38 -13.10 1.73 8.51
CA TYR A 38 -12.01 1.65 9.48
C TYR A 38 -10.71 1.05 8.92
N TYR A 39 -10.70 0.61 7.66
CA TYR A 39 -9.46 0.23 6.99
C TYR A 39 -8.71 1.48 6.50
N ARG A 40 -7.40 1.53 6.76
CA ARG A 40 -6.52 2.52 6.13
C ARG A 40 -6.12 2.07 4.73
N ASN A 41 -5.87 3.02 3.84
CA ASN A 41 -5.22 2.72 2.57
C ASN A 41 -3.76 2.31 2.82
N TRP A 42 -3.16 1.63 1.84
CA TRP A 42 -1.76 1.26 1.85
C TRP A 42 -1.14 1.42 0.47
N GLY A 43 0.19 1.39 0.41
CA GLY A 43 0.94 1.45 -0.83
C GLY A 43 2.18 2.31 -0.66
N PHE A 44 2.61 2.94 -1.74
CA PHE A 44 3.91 3.59 -1.82
C PHE A 44 3.78 5.05 -2.22
N THR A 45 4.77 5.84 -1.83
CA THR A 45 4.97 7.19 -2.35
C THR A 45 6.14 7.17 -3.34
N VAL A 46 5.91 7.67 -4.56
CA VAL A 46 6.92 7.78 -5.60
C VAL A 46 7.21 9.25 -5.87
N TYR A 47 8.47 9.64 -5.72
CA TYR A 47 8.97 10.97 -6.02
C TYR A 47 9.60 10.99 -7.40
N ARG A 48 9.14 11.91 -8.24
CA ARG A 48 9.76 12.19 -9.54
C ARG A 48 10.81 13.28 -9.35
N THR A 49 12.05 12.99 -9.71
CA THR A 49 13.17 13.94 -9.57
C THR A 49 13.81 14.33 -10.90
N PHE A 50 13.26 13.87 -12.02
CA PHE A 50 13.72 14.24 -13.36
C PHE A 50 12.56 14.65 -14.27
N TYR A 51 12.75 15.79 -14.94
CA TYR A 51 11.73 16.45 -15.77
C TYR A 51 12.24 16.82 -17.19
N GLY A 52 13.15 16.02 -17.74
CA GLY A 52 13.67 16.23 -19.09
C GLY A 52 12.67 15.92 -20.22
N PRO A 53 13.03 16.21 -21.49
CA PRO A 53 12.16 15.96 -22.65
C PRO A 53 11.71 14.48 -22.73
N GLY A 54 10.40 14.26 -22.91
CA GLY A 54 9.80 12.92 -23.01
C GLY A 54 9.65 12.17 -21.68
N SER A 55 10.14 12.72 -20.57
CA SER A 55 10.08 12.05 -19.26
C SER A 55 8.66 11.88 -18.71
N ASP A 56 7.70 12.70 -19.13
CA ASP A 56 6.29 12.56 -18.73
C ASP A 56 5.71 11.21 -19.15
N LYS A 57 5.97 10.77 -20.40
CA LYS A 57 5.49 9.48 -20.89
C LYS A 57 6.10 8.31 -20.12
N HIS A 58 7.39 8.39 -19.82
CA HIS A 58 8.08 7.35 -19.06
C HIS A 58 7.59 7.31 -17.61
N TRP A 59 7.30 8.48 -17.04
CA TRP A 59 6.70 8.58 -15.73
C TRP A 59 5.32 7.92 -15.68
N ASP A 60 4.42 8.24 -16.61
CA ASP A 60 3.09 7.62 -16.68
C ASP A 60 3.19 6.09 -16.84
N THR A 61 4.12 5.64 -17.69
CA THR A 61 4.40 4.22 -17.91
C THR A 61 4.90 3.54 -16.64
N LEU A 62 5.79 4.19 -15.88
CA LEU A 62 6.30 3.68 -14.61
C LEU A 62 5.18 3.53 -13.57
N ILE A 63 4.35 4.56 -13.41
CA ILE A 63 3.24 4.56 -12.45
C ILE A 63 2.23 3.45 -12.77
N ASP A 64 1.89 3.29 -14.04
CA ASP A 64 1.02 2.22 -14.52
C ASP A 64 1.66 0.83 -14.30
N ALA A 65 2.94 0.67 -14.64
CA ALA A 65 3.66 -0.58 -14.45
C ALA A 65 3.74 -0.99 -12.97
N VAL A 66 4.15 -0.09 -12.08
CA VAL A 66 4.23 -0.35 -10.62
C VAL A 66 2.86 -0.74 -10.08
N THR A 67 1.80 -0.05 -10.51
CA THR A 67 0.43 -0.36 -10.11
C THR A 67 0.03 -1.76 -10.56
N ARG A 68 0.17 -2.08 -11.84
CA ARG A 68 -0.19 -3.40 -12.39
C ARG A 68 0.63 -4.51 -11.75
N GLN A 69 1.94 -4.35 -11.62
CA GLN A 69 2.82 -5.36 -11.02
C GLN A 69 2.48 -5.61 -9.56
N THR A 70 2.14 -4.57 -8.79
CA THR A 70 1.71 -4.74 -7.39
C THR A 70 0.39 -5.50 -7.30
N LEU A 71 -0.60 -5.18 -8.14
CA LEU A 71 -1.88 -5.87 -8.17
C LEU A 71 -1.75 -7.33 -8.63
N LEU A 72 -0.85 -7.61 -9.59
CA LEU A 72 -0.52 -8.96 -10.03
C LEU A 72 0.19 -9.75 -8.92
N ALA A 73 1.12 -9.13 -8.20
CA ALA A 73 1.79 -9.75 -7.06
C ALA A 73 0.78 -10.15 -5.96
N LEU A 74 -0.23 -9.32 -5.68
CA LEU A 74 -1.33 -9.72 -4.79
C LEU A 74 -2.15 -10.88 -5.38
N GLY A 75 -2.39 -10.89 -6.70
CA GLY A 75 -3.05 -11.99 -7.39
C GLY A 75 -2.31 -13.33 -7.26
N TYR A 76 -0.98 -13.31 -7.14
CA TYR A 76 -0.20 -14.52 -6.89
C TYR A 76 -0.61 -15.22 -5.58
N HIS A 77 -1.12 -14.49 -4.58
CA HIS A 77 -1.59 -15.07 -3.32
C HIS A 77 -2.92 -15.83 -3.46
N GLU A 78 -3.65 -15.71 -4.56
CA GLU A 78 -4.95 -16.39 -4.73
C GLU A 78 -4.85 -17.92 -4.90
N ASN A 79 -3.63 -18.44 -5.10
CA ASN A 79 -3.40 -19.86 -5.29
C ASN A 79 -3.46 -20.65 -3.96
N ASP A 80 -3.75 -21.95 -4.06
CA ASP A 80 -3.94 -22.82 -2.88
C ASP A 80 -2.68 -22.97 -2.03
N ARG A 81 -1.50 -22.94 -2.66
CA ARG A 81 -0.24 -23.06 -1.95
C ARG A 81 -0.04 -21.87 -0.99
N MET A 82 -0.25 -20.65 -1.48
CA MET A 82 -0.11 -19.44 -0.68
C MET A 82 -1.15 -19.39 0.44
N PHE A 83 -2.40 -19.72 0.14
CA PHE A 83 -3.46 -19.86 1.14
C PHE A 83 -3.08 -20.83 2.26
N ASN A 84 -2.60 -22.03 1.92
CA ASN A 84 -2.21 -23.04 2.90
C ASN A 84 -0.99 -22.62 3.75
N GLU A 85 -0.02 -21.94 3.14
CA GLU A 85 1.14 -21.41 3.85
C GLU A 85 0.74 -20.33 4.87
N ASP A 86 -0.16 -19.42 4.48
CA ASP A 86 -0.67 -18.34 5.33
C ASP A 86 -1.49 -18.90 6.51
N ILE A 87 -2.44 -19.81 6.25
CA ILE A 87 -3.23 -20.49 7.29
C ILE A 87 -2.33 -21.22 8.30
N LYS A 88 -1.29 -21.90 7.82
CA LYS A 88 -0.36 -22.65 8.67
C LYS A 88 0.41 -21.73 9.61
N ARG A 89 0.82 -20.55 9.13
CA ARG A 89 1.56 -19.56 9.93
C ARG A 89 0.64 -18.83 10.92
N ASN A 90 -0.59 -18.56 10.51
CA ASN A 90 -1.55 -17.75 11.25
C ASN A 90 -2.63 -18.56 11.97
N TRP A 91 -2.35 -19.83 12.29
CA TRP A 91 -3.19 -20.68 13.14
C TRP A 91 -4.67 -20.81 12.70
N GLY A 92 -4.94 -20.85 11.39
CA GLY A 92 -6.31 -21.05 10.90
C GLY A 92 -7.23 -19.83 11.05
N LYS A 93 -6.67 -18.63 10.90
CA LYS A 93 -7.40 -17.35 10.99
C LYS A 93 -8.55 -17.17 10.01
N TYR A 94 -8.55 -17.95 8.93
CA TYR A 94 -9.61 -17.97 7.90
C TYR A 94 -10.47 -19.22 8.08
N SER A 95 -11.80 -19.08 7.99
CA SER A 95 -12.70 -20.24 8.02
C SER A 95 -12.57 -21.10 6.76
N ASP A 96 -12.35 -20.45 5.61
CA ASP A 96 -12.21 -21.07 4.31
C ASP A 96 -11.48 -20.13 3.34
N LYS A 97 -11.22 -20.63 2.13
CA LYS A 97 -10.48 -19.89 1.09
C LYS A 97 -11.24 -18.67 0.57
N SER A 98 -12.58 -18.65 0.60
CA SER A 98 -13.34 -17.51 0.09
C SER A 98 -13.10 -16.26 0.93
N GLU A 99 -13.04 -16.39 2.26
CA GLU A 99 -12.68 -15.29 3.15
C GLU A 99 -11.27 -14.75 2.87
N TYR A 100 -10.34 -15.65 2.57
CA TYR A 100 -8.98 -15.28 2.18
C TYR A 100 -8.94 -14.45 0.90
N LEU A 101 -9.70 -14.87 -0.11
CA LEU A 101 -9.79 -14.16 -1.40
C LEU A 101 -10.50 -12.80 -1.24
N GLU A 102 -11.48 -12.67 -0.34
CA GLU A 102 -12.08 -11.38 0.01
C GLU A 102 -11.06 -10.42 0.62
N ASP A 103 -10.18 -10.92 1.49
CA ASP A 103 -9.09 -10.13 2.07
C ASP A 103 -8.06 -9.70 1.01
N ILE A 104 -7.68 -10.58 0.08
CA ILE A 104 -6.84 -10.19 -1.08
C ILE A 104 -7.51 -9.09 -1.90
N ASN A 105 -8.80 -9.24 -2.21
CA ASN A 105 -9.57 -8.23 -2.94
C ASN A 105 -9.66 -6.91 -2.17
N ARG A 106 -9.77 -6.96 -0.85
CA ARG A 106 -9.74 -5.79 0.03
C ARG A 106 -8.37 -5.10 -0.05
N LEU A 107 -7.27 -5.84 0.01
CA LEU A 107 -5.92 -5.28 -0.18
C LEU A 107 -5.79 -4.59 -1.55
N LYS A 108 -6.23 -5.23 -2.63
CA LYS A 108 -6.22 -4.63 -3.98
C LYS A 108 -7.01 -3.30 -4.01
N LYS A 109 -8.18 -3.25 -3.38
CA LYS A 109 -9.03 -2.04 -3.30
C LYS A 109 -8.44 -0.92 -2.44
N LEU A 110 -7.67 -1.27 -1.41
CA LEU A 110 -7.02 -0.31 -0.49
C LEU A 110 -5.66 0.17 -1.00
N PHE A 111 -5.12 -0.43 -2.06
CA PHE A 111 -3.85 -0.04 -2.64
C PHE A 111 -3.93 1.37 -3.26
N ARG A 112 -2.97 2.22 -2.92
CA ARG A 112 -2.83 3.59 -3.43
C ARG A 112 -1.36 3.85 -3.73
N LEU A 113 -1.10 4.36 -4.92
CA LEU A 113 0.19 4.94 -5.28
C LEU A 113 0.09 6.45 -5.15
N THR A 114 0.88 7.04 -4.26
CA THR A 114 0.94 8.50 -4.11
C THR A 114 2.09 9.04 -4.93
N THR A 115 1.78 9.90 -5.90
CA THR A 115 2.78 10.53 -6.74
C THR A 115 3.17 11.92 -6.22
N ARG A 116 4.45 12.26 -6.37
CA ARG A 116 5.02 13.56 -6.01
C ARG A 116 5.81 14.10 -7.19
N GLU A 117 5.21 15.05 -7.91
CA GLU A 117 5.64 15.46 -9.25
C GLU A 117 5.81 16.98 -9.38
N ASN A 118 6.26 17.67 -8.33
CA ASN A 118 6.49 19.11 -8.40
C ASN A 118 7.94 19.40 -8.85
N PRO A 119 8.18 19.83 -10.11
CA PRO A 119 9.53 20.12 -10.60
C PRO A 119 10.22 21.22 -9.79
N LEU A 120 9.47 22.22 -9.30
CA LEU A 120 10.05 23.31 -8.50
C LEU A 120 10.57 22.84 -7.13
N LEU A 121 10.10 21.68 -6.66
CA LEU A 121 10.49 21.14 -5.35
C LEU A 121 11.42 19.94 -5.46
N PHE A 122 11.33 19.16 -6.54
CA PHE A 122 11.96 17.84 -6.60
C PHE A 122 12.96 17.65 -7.74
N ASP A 123 13.01 18.55 -8.73
CA ASP A 123 13.93 18.40 -9.86
C ASP A 123 15.39 18.40 -9.39
N GLY A 124 16.13 17.37 -9.81
CA GLY A 124 17.54 17.18 -9.46
C GLY A 124 17.83 16.79 -8.01
N LEU A 125 16.80 16.55 -7.17
CA LEU A 125 17.03 16.11 -5.80
C LEU A 125 17.59 14.68 -5.74
N ASP A 126 18.56 14.48 -4.86
CA ASP A 126 19.09 13.15 -4.55
C ASP A 126 18.22 12.39 -3.53
N ILE A 127 18.53 11.10 -3.32
CA ILE A 127 17.79 10.23 -2.41
C ILE A 127 17.80 10.76 -0.97
N HIS A 128 18.91 11.34 -0.50
CA HIS A 128 19.02 11.85 0.87
C HIS A 128 18.15 13.09 1.08
N GLN A 129 18.10 13.98 0.10
CA GLN A 129 17.23 15.16 0.10
C GLN A 129 15.76 14.75 0.07
N ILE A 130 15.38 13.78 -0.76
CA ILE A 130 14.01 13.26 -0.79
C ILE A 130 13.64 12.56 0.53
N GLN A 131 14.55 11.82 1.16
CA GLN A 131 14.29 11.24 2.48
C GLN A 131 13.96 12.31 3.52
N GLU A 132 14.65 13.45 3.49
CA GLU A 132 14.37 14.56 4.39
C GLU A 132 13.01 15.21 4.10
N VAL A 133 12.65 15.40 2.83
CA VAL A 133 11.30 15.83 2.43
C VAL A 133 10.25 14.83 2.94
N CYS A 134 10.46 13.53 2.73
CA CYS A 134 9.56 12.48 3.15
C CYS A 134 9.33 12.50 4.68
N ARG A 135 10.38 12.68 5.49
CA ARG A 135 10.26 12.80 6.95
C ARG A 135 9.40 13.99 7.38
N ARG A 136 9.45 15.10 6.64
CA ARG A 136 8.64 16.30 6.90
C ARG A 136 7.18 16.11 6.50
N GLU A 137 6.93 15.43 5.38
CA GLU A 137 5.57 15.11 4.91
C GLU A 137 4.92 13.95 5.69
N LEU A 138 5.74 13.14 6.37
CA LEU A 138 5.34 11.93 7.09
C LEU A 138 4.13 12.08 8.01
N PRO A 139 4.00 13.14 8.85
CA PRO A 139 2.86 13.27 9.74
C PRO A 139 1.52 13.30 8.98
N GLN A 140 1.48 14.01 7.84
CA GLN A 140 0.29 14.11 7.00
C GLN A 140 0.05 12.83 6.19
N ALA A 141 1.12 12.21 5.68
CA ALA A 141 1.01 10.97 4.92
C ALA A 141 0.53 9.78 5.77
N ARG A 142 0.94 9.72 7.06
CA ARG A 142 0.54 8.68 8.03
C ARG A 142 -0.96 8.66 8.32
N GLU A 143 -1.66 9.77 8.15
CA GLU A 143 -3.11 9.81 8.32
C GLU A 143 -3.82 9.03 7.22
N ASN A 144 -3.26 8.99 6.02
CA ASN A 144 -3.97 8.50 4.84
C ASN A 144 -3.45 7.15 4.33
N ILE A 145 -2.16 6.84 4.52
CA ILE A 145 -1.49 5.65 3.99
C ILE A 145 -0.59 5.02 5.05
N GLU A 146 -0.88 3.78 5.41
CA GLU A 146 -0.16 3.12 6.49
C GLU A 146 1.30 2.78 6.13
N GLY A 147 1.56 2.49 4.84
CA GLY A 147 2.91 2.30 4.30
C GLY A 147 3.85 3.49 4.50
N ALA A 148 3.29 4.70 4.70
CA ALA A 148 4.07 5.90 5.00
C ALA A 148 4.84 5.76 6.32
N ARG A 149 4.36 4.97 7.30
CA ARG A 149 4.99 4.85 8.63
C ARG A 149 6.46 4.44 8.61
N HIS A 150 6.86 3.67 7.60
CA HIS A 150 8.20 3.13 7.45
C HIS A 150 9.14 4.01 6.61
N CYS A 151 8.69 5.18 6.13
CA CYS A 151 9.49 6.11 5.32
C CYS A 151 10.24 5.44 4.14
N PHE A 152 9.63 4.43 3.50
CA PHE A 152 10.17 3.93 2.25
C PHE A 152 9.95 4.98 1.16
N VAL A 153 11.04 5.38 0.51
CA VAL A 153 11.04 6.35 -0.57
C VAL A 153 11.34 5.62 -1.86
N LEU A 154 10.41 5.69 -2.82
CA LEU A 154 10.68 5.33 -4.20
C LEU A 154 11.01 6.61 -4.97
N VAL A 155 12.12 6.61 -5.70
CA VAL A 155 12.56 7.75 -6.50
C VAL A 155 12.65 7.31 -7.96
N ALA A 156 12.05 8.08 -8.85
CA ALA A 156 12.25 7.97 -10.28
C ALA A 156 13.14 9.12 -10.75
N ASP A 157 14.44 8.84 -10.81
CA ASP A 157 15.45 9.73 -11.34
C ASP A 157 15.59 9.57 -12.86
N GLU A 158 16.55 10.29 -13.45
CA GLU A 158 16.81 10.23 -14.88
C GLU A 158 17.11 8.80 -15.36
N ARG A 159 17.87 8.02 -14.59
CA ARG A 159 18.25 6.67 -14.98
C ARG A 159 17.04 5.76 -15.00
N VAL A 160 16.22 5.78 -13.95
CA VAL A 160 14.98 5.00 -13.87
C VAL A 160 14.05 5.35 -15.04
N LEU A 161 13.85 6.63 -15.33
CA LEU A 161 12.95 7.05 -16.41
C LEU A 161 13.49 6.75 -17.81
N LYS A 162 14.81 6.73 -18.00
CA LYS A 162 15.42 6.26 -19.26
C LYS A 162 15.30 4.74 -19.42
N ASP A 163 15.42 3.98 -18.34
CA ASP A 163 15.29 2.52 -18.39
C ASP A 163 13.85 2.09 -18.75
N VAL A 164 12.84 2.83 -18.31
CA VAL A 164 11.43 2.61 -18.69
C VAL A 164 11.17 2.90 -20.18
N ALA A 165 12.01 3.71 -20.82
CA ALA A 165 11.87 4.10 -22.23
C ALA A 165 12.32 3.01 -23.21
N ASN A 166 13.08 2.02 -22.74
CA ASN A 166 13.71 0.95 -23.52
C ASN A 166 12.87 -0.34 -23.48
#